data_AF-A0A1C3KHI9-F1
#
_entry.id   AF-A0A1C3KHI9-F1
#
_cell.length_a   1.000
_cell.length_b   1.000
_cell.length_c   1.000
_cell.angle_alpha   90.00
_cell.angle_beta   90.00
_cell.angle_gamma   90.00
#
_symmetry.space_group_name_H-M   'P 1'
#
loop_
_entity.id
_entity.type
_entity.pdbx_description
1 polymer ?
#
loop_
_entity_poly.entity_id
_entity_poly.type
_entity_poly.pdbx_seq_one_letter_code
_entity_poly.pdbx_strand_id
1 'polypeptide(L)'
;MESSWKDEKYDSFNEYSNNIDIYKDIQSKVTDLYESFPKEIIPENTYNRHYIVTNCLRLKKYLMKFDHEEHCQSQNCCAYINYMLNKTLLSHSKPHEPIFNFYISYINHHSNDMIIKLCGSKINYMAKDKYEKTEKLYDAYELYKLFASKEYGILCSHANLCAKAYNRIITEYSELDDTKFCKALKDFKHVFESNELISTGECRTEIENLLSHPDTCDKLLQKSEQGITSMQQQTQQLDAQVESRGQSDPQRDQTLDVSEENSTSPESIGATLPITLFSSGIGTLLILLSFYKFTPFGHWLRLQKQGLTGISEKLDGVDYEMQQHTSGYEEKDSEYNRYNISYSSL
;
A
#
# COMPACT_ATOMS: atom_id res chain seq x y z
N MET A 1 9.43 -22.91 -15.95
CA MET A 1 9.68 -21.71 -15.12
C MET A 1 8.39 -20.90 -15.08
N GLU A 2 7.31 -21.49 -14.55
CA GLU A 2 5.93 -21.06 -14.82
C GLU A 2 5.02 -21.13 -13.58
N SER A 3 5.59 -21.31 -12.38
CA SER A 3 4.83 -21.55 -11.15
C SER A 3 4.75 -20.37 -10.17
N SER A 4 5.39 -19.23 -10.46
CA SER A 4 5.49 -18.12 -9.48
C SER A 4 4.38 -17.06 -9.56
N TRP A 5 3.58 -17.04 -10.63
CA TRP A 5 2.64 -15.94 -10.91
C TRP A 5 1.20 -16.18 -10.41
N LYS A 6 0.87 -17.39 -9.96
CA LYS A 6 -0.52 -17.73 -9.62
C LYS A 6 -1.04 -17.00 -8.37
N ASP A 7 -0.19 -16.71 -7.39
CA ASP A 7 -0.62 -16.19 -6.08
C ASP A 7 -0.44 -14.67 -5.91
N GLU A 8 0.09 -13.98 -6.92
CA GLU A 8 0.41 -12.56 -6.76
C GLU A 8 -0.87 -11.72 -6.83
N LYS A 9 -1.22 -11.01 -5.74
CA LYS A 9 -2.38 -10.11 -5.65
C LYS A 9 -1.94 -8.67 -5.35
N TYR A 10 -2.81 -7.71 -5.64
CA TYR A 10 -2.67 -6.34 -5.15
C TYR A 10 -2.95 -6.29 -3.64
N ASP A 11 -2.27 -5.37 -2.93
CA ASP A 11 -2.58 -5.12 -1.53
C ASP A 11 -3.97 -4.53 -1.38
N SER A 12 -4.65 -4.91 -0.30
CA SER A 12 -5.75 -4.13 0.24
C SER A 12 -5.24 -2.85 0.91
N PHE A 13 -6.15 -1.91 1.17
CA PHE A 13 -5.82 -0.69 1.92
C PHE A 13 -5.16 -0.99 3.28
N ASN A 14 -5.66 -1.98 4.03
CA ASN A 14 -5.12 -2.33 5.34
C ASN A 14 -3.70 -2.90 5.25
N GLU A 15 -3.45 -3.80 4.28
CA GLU A 15 -2.12 -4.36 4.03
C GLU A 15 -1.13 -3.26 3.66
N TYR A 16 -1.48 -2.38 2.71
CA TYR A 16 -0.67 -1.22 2.37
C TYR A 16 -0.40 -0.34 3.59
N SER A 17 -1.45 0.01 4.34
CA SER A 17 -1.38 0.89 5.51
C SER A 17 -0.43 0.34 6.59
N ASN A 18 -0.50 -0.96 6.87
CA ASN A 18 0.41 -1.61 7.82
C ASN A 18 1.85 -1.59 7.30
N ASN A 19 2.05 -1.96 6.04
CA ASN A 19 3.39 -2.06 5.45
C ASN A 19 4.09 -0.70 5.32
N ILE A 20 3.38 0.36 4.92
CA ILE A 20 3.95 1.71 4.82
C ILE A 20 4.37 2.24 6.18
N ASP A 21 3.65 1.93 7.26
CA ASP A 21 4.01 2.35 8.62
C ASP A 21 5.28 1.65 9.10
N ILE A 22 5.35 0.32 8.92
CA ILE A 22 6.55 -0.46 9.22
C ILE A 22 7.74 0.08 8.43
N TYR A 23 7.55 0.31 7.13
CA TYR A 23 8.61 0.78 6.24
C TYR A 23 9.10 2.20 6.61
N LYS A 24 8.18 3.10 6.98
CA LYS A 24 8.52 4.46 7.45
C LYS A 24 9.26 4.45 8.79
N ASP A 25 8.91 3.57 9.74
CA ASP A 25 9.60 3.46 11.04
C ASP A 25 11.09 3.04 10.91
N ILE A 26 11.42 2.23 9.90
CA ILE A 26 12.78 1.72 9.70
C ILE A 26 13.65 2.60 8.80
N GLN A 27 13.06 3.55 8.05
CA GLN A 27 13.74 4.27 6.95
C GLN A 27 14.97 5.08 7.39
N SER A 28 14.99 5.54 8.65
CA SER A 28 16.07 6.35 9.26
C SER A 28 17.16 5.53 9.97
N LYS A 29 17.02 4.19 10.05
CA LYS A 29 17.79 3.36 10.97
C LYS A 29 18.76 2.39 10.28
N VAL A 30 19.30 2.64 9.09
CA VAL A 30 20.12 1.63 8.35
C VAL A 30 21.61 1.97 8.18
N THR A 31 22.02 3.20 8.49
CA THR A 31 23.41 3.66 8.26
C THR A 31 24.44 2.88 9.07
N ASP A 32 24.07 2.46 10.27
CA ASP A 32 24.87 1.63 11.19
C ASP A 32 25.23 0.25 10.62
N LEU A 33 24.42 -0.27 9.69
CA LEU A 33 24.63 -1.58 9.09
C LEU A 33 25.45 -1.55 7.80
N TYR A 34 25.81 -0.36 7.30
CA TYR A 34 26.47 -0.22 6.00
C TYR A 34 27.80 -0.97 5.92
N GLU A 35 28.63 -0.88 6.96
CA GLU A 35 29.94 -1.53 7.02
C GLU A 35 29.86 -3.06 7.09
N SER A 36 28.72 -3.60 7.54
CA SER A 36 28.46 -5.04 7.62
C SER A 36 27.93 -5.64 6.31
N PHE A 37 27.74 -4.83 5.27
CA PHE A 37 27.21 -5.30 3.99
C PHE A 37 28.23 -6.22 3.28
N PRO A 38 27.82 -7.39 2.76
CA PRO A 38 28.74 -8.31 2.08
C PRO A 38 29.26 -7.70 0.76
N LYS A 39 30.56 -7.41 0.74
CA LYS A 39 31.22 -6.63 -0.34
C LYS A 39 31.24 -7.35 -1.68
N GLU A 40 31.16 -8.68 -1.65
CA GLU A 40 31.09 -9.56 -2.82
C GLU A 40 29.79 -9.40 -3.62
N ILE A 41 28.73 -8.86 -3.01
CA ILE A 41 27.42 -8.71 -3.66
C ILE A 41 27.41 -7.51 -4.60
N ILE A 42 28.07 -6.41 -4.22
CA ILE A 42 28.09 -5.16 -4.99
C ILE A 42 29.53 -4.63 -5.06
N PRO A 43 30.16 -4.61 -6.24
CA PRO A 43 31.50 -4.05 -6.42
C PRO A 43 31.61 -2.62 -5.89
N GLU A 44 32.73 -2.28 -5.23
CA GLU A 44 32.95 -0.97 -4.60
C GLU A 44 32.82 0.21 -5.58
N ASN A 45 33.18 0.01 -6.85
CA ASN A 45 33.09 1.02 -7.91
C ASN A 45 31.70 1.13 -8.56
N THR A 46 30.69 0.42 -8.05
CA THR A 46 29.33 0.46 -8.61
C THR A 46 28.73 1.86 -8.48
N TYR A 47 28.27 2.43 -9.59
CA TYR A 47 27.53 3.68 -9.58
C TYR A 47 26.29 3.56 -8.67
N ASN A 48 26.04 4.56 -7.83
CA ASN A 48 24.98 4.54 -6.82
C ASN A 48 25.08 3.41 -5.77
N ARG A 49 26.25 2.79 -5.56
CA ARG A 49 26.44 1.70 -4.56
C ARG A 49 25.82 2.02 -3.21
N HIS A 50 26.06 3.22 -2.67
CA HIS A 50 25.55 3.60 -1.36
C HIS A 50 24.01 3.50 -1.29
N TYR A 51 23.34 3.98 -2.32
CA TYR A 51 21.89 3.91 -2.44
C TYR A 51 21.40 2.46 -2.58
N ILE A 52 22.04 1.65 -3.40
CA ILE A 52 21.66 0.24 -3.60
C ILE A 52 21.81 -0.54 -2.27
N VAL A 53 22.96 -0.38 -1.59
CA VAL A 53 23.22 -0.99 -0.28
C VAL A 53 22.19 -0.54 0.76
N THR A 54 21.88 0.76 0.81
CA THR A 54 20.86 1.29 1.74
C THR A 54 19.51 0.63 1.51
N ASN A 55 19.10 0.42 0.25
CA ASN A 55 17.84 -0.25 -0.08
C ASN A 55 17.87 -1.76 0.26
N CYS A 56 18.99 -2.46 0.03
CA CYS A 56 19.17 -3.85 0.50
C CYS A 56 19.00 -3.96 2.02
N LEU A 57 19.63 -3.07 2.77
CA LEU A 57 19.56 -3.06 4.25
C LEU A 57 18.16 -2.72 4.75
N ARG A 58 17.45 -1.78 4.10
CA ARG A 58 16.05 -1.46 4.38
C ARG A 58 15.15 -2.66 4.14
N LEU A 59 15.30 -3.35 3.01
CA LEU A 59 14.57 -4.58 2.71
C LEU A 59 14.79 -5.63 3.80
N LYS A 60 16.04 -5.85 4.22
CA LYS A 60 16.34 -6.79 5.31
C LYS A 60 15.65 -6.38 6.61
N LYS A 61 15.78 -5.12 7.04
CA LYS A 61 15.13 -4.64 8.26
C LYS A 61 13.60 -4.73 8.19
N TYR A 62 13.01 -4.45 7.04
CA TYR A 62 11.57 -4.59 6.81
C TYR A 62 11.12 -6.03 6.97
N LEU A 63 11.76 -6.98 6.27
CA LEU A 63 11.37 -8.38 6.31
C LEU A 63 11.61 -9.01 7.68
N MET A 64 12.61 -8.56 8.44
CA MET A 64 12.84 -8.98 9.82
C MET A 64 11.76 -8.50 10.81
N LYS A 65 10.81 -7.65 10.40
CA LYS A 65 9.62 -7.30 11.21
C LYS A 65 8.53 -8.37 11.13
N PHE A 66 8.65 -9.32 10.21
CA PHE A 66 7.73 -10.44 10.07
C PHE A 66 8.42 -11.69 10.62
N ASP A 67 7.94 -12.16 11.77
CA ASP A 67 8.57 -13.27 12.51
C ASP A 67 8.58 -14.59 11.74
N HIS A 68 7.59 -14.80 10.85
CA HIS A 68 7.46 -16.01 10.04
C HIS A 68 6.69 -15.75 8.73
N GLU A 69 6.69 -16.76 7.86
CA GLU A 69 6.13 -16.67 6.51
C GLU A 69 4.63 -16.34 6.49
N GLU A 70 3.83 -17.03 7.29
CA GLU A 70 2.38 -16.78 7.37
C GLU A 70 2.06 -15.34 7.80
N HIS A 71 2.81 -14.76 8.75
CA HIS A 71 2.63 -13.35 9.13
C HIS A 71 2.92 -12.42 7.94
N CYS A 72 4.04 -12.60 7.25
CA CYS A 72 4.34 -11.84 6.04
C CYS A 72 3.27 -12.02 4.94
N GLN A 73 2.84 -13.25 4.68
CA GLN A 73 1.84 -13.57 3.66
C GLN A 73 0.49 -12.90 3.96
N SER A 74 0.06 -12.93 5.24
CA SER A 74 -1.18 -12.29 5.70
C SER A 74 -1.20 -10.77 5.50
N GLN A 75 -0.02 -10.15 5.42
CA GLN A 75 0.16 -8.71 5.19
C GLN A 75 0.62 -8.40 3.77
N ASN A 76 0.68 -9.40 2.88
CA ASN A 76 1.25 -9.30 1.54
C ASN A 76 2.64 -8.62 1.49
N CYS A 77 3.47 -8.87 2.52
CA CYS A 77 4.67 -8.08 2.78
C CYS A 77 5.68 -8.12 1.62
N CYS A 78 5.78 -9.28 0.94
CA CYS A 78 6.66 -9.45 -0.21
C CYS A 78 6.25 -8.60 -1.41
N ALA A 79 4.95 -8.45 -1.67
CA ALA A 79 4.47 -7.64 -2.78
C ALA A 79 4.78 -6.16 -2.55
N TYR A 80 4.54 -5.69 -1.32
CA TYR A 80 4.85 -4.32 -0.92
C TYR A 80 6.35 -4.01 -1.05
N ILE A 81 7.23 -4.84 -0.49
CA ILE A 81 8.67 -4.57 -0.59
C ILE A 81 9.18 -4.70 -2.03
N ASN A 82 8.60 -5.61 -2.83
CA ASN A 82 8.91 -5.70 -4.25
C ASN A 82 8.54 -4.41 -5.00
N TYR A 83 7.35 -3.84 -4.71
CA TYR A 83 6.97 -2.53 -5.22
C TYR A 83 7.97 -1.45 -4.81
N MET A 84 8.38 -1.39 -3.53
CA MET A 84 9.32 -0.37 -3.05
C MET A 84 10.68 -0.45 -3.76
N LEU A 85 11.19 -1.65 -4.02
CA LEU A 85 12.42 -1.84 -4.80
C LEU A 85 12.25 -1.41 -6.26
N ASN A 86 11.09 -1.65 -6.88
CA ASN A 86 10.83 -1.25 -8.26
C ASN A 86 10.62 0.27 -8.38
N LYS A 87 9.94 0.92 -7.42
CA LYS A 87 9.79 2.39 -7.35
C LYS A 87 11.14 3.11 -7.32
N THR A 88 12.05 2.55 -6.54
CA THR A 88 13.45 2.99 -6.40
C THR A 88 14.18 3.02 -7.77
N LEU A 89 13.88 2.09 -8.69
CA LEU A 89 14.47 2.05 -10.03
C LEU A 89 14.00 3.18 -10.96
N LEU A 90 12.74 3.59 -10.86
CA LEU A 90 12.13 4.55 -11.80
C LEU A 90 12.47 6.02 -11.49
N SER A 91 12.96 6.28 -10.28
CA SER A 91 13.56 7.58 -9.93
C SER A 91 14.88 7.90 -10.65
N HIS A 92 15.41 6.99 -11.50
CA HIS A 92 16.70 7.13 -12.19
C HIS A 92 16.57 6.94 -13.71
N SER A 93 17.22 7.82 -14.48
CA SER A 93 17.04 8.01 -15.93
C SER A 93 17.83 7.06 -16.85
N LYS A 94 18.31 5.91 -16.38
CA LYS A 94 19.17 4.99 -17.16
C LYS A 94 18.70 3.54 -17.12
N PRO A 95 18.94 2.76 -18.20
CA PRO A 95 18.39 1.41 -18.35
C PRO A 95 18.71 0.51 -17.16
N HIS A 96 17.69 -0.25 -16.78
CA HIS A 96 17.43 -0.80 -15.45
C HIS A 96 18.21 -2.09 -15.09
N GLU A 97 19.10 -2.57 -15.96
CA GLU A 97 19.93 -3.75 -15.73
C GLU A 97 21.37 -3.30 -15.48
N PRO A 98 21.86 -3.24 -14.21
CA PRO A 98 21.89 -4.37 -13.26
C PRO A 98 21.49 -4.04 -11.81
N ILE A 99 20.81 -2.92 -11.53
CA ILE A 99 20.49 -2.52 -10.14
C ILE A 99 19.63 -3.57 -9.45
N PHE A 100 18.57 -4.03 -10.13
CA PHE A 100 17.66 -5.01 -9.54
C PHE A 100 18.35 -6.36 -9.31
N ASN A 101 19.34 -6.72 -10.15
CA ASN A 101 20.13 -7.93 -9.96
C ASN A 101 20.94 -7.88 -8.66
N PHE A 102 21.38 -6.69 -8.21
CA PHE A 102 22.01 -6.57 -6.89
C PHE A 102 21.03 -6.86 -5.75
N TYR A 103 19.76 -6.49 -5.88
CA TYR A 103 18.74 -6.85 -4.89
C TYR A 103 18.51 -8.36 -4.87
N ILE A 104 18.39 -9.00 -6.04
CA ILE A 104 18.25 -10.45 -6.16
C ILE A 104 19.46 -11.17 -5.55
N SER A 105 20.68 -10.75 -5.91
CA SER A 105 21.92 -11.32 -5.36
C SER A 105 22.01 -11.14 -3.85
N TYR A 106 21.58 -9.98 -3.33
CA TYR A 106 21.55 -9.74 -1.89
C TYR A 106 20.56 -10.65 -1.17
N ILE A 107 19.33 -10.76 -1.68
CA ILE A 107 18.31 -11.62 -1.08
C ILE A 107 18.79 -13.06 -1.05
N ASN A 108 19.35 -13.56 -2.15
CA ASN A 108 19.82 -14.94 -2.29
C ASN A 108 21.18 -15.22 -1.62
N HIS A 109 21.76 -14.24 -0.92
CA HIS A 109 23.00 -14.44 -0.20
C HIS A 109 22.79 -15.37 1.01
N HIS A 110 23.72 -16.29 1.27
CA HIS A 110 23.64 -17.26 2.37
C HIS A 110 23.46 -16.63 3.77
N SER A 111 23.87 -15.38 3.96
CA SER A 111 23.63 -14.65 5.23
C SER A 111 22.17 -14.20 5.41
N ASN A 112 21.29 -14.48 4.45
CA ASN A 112 19.93 -13.98 4.36
C ASN A 112 18.89 -15.11 4.22
N ASP A 113 19.20 -16.32 4.72
CA ASP A 113 18.32 -17.51 4.67
C ASP A 113 16.86 -17.24 5.07
N MET A 114 16.63 -16.42 6.09
CA MET A 114 15.27 -16.04 6.50
C MET A 114 14.56 -15.22 5.41
N ILE A 115 15.24 -14.25 4.81
CA ILE A 115 14.70 -13.39 3.75
C ILE A 115 14.40 -14.22 2.49
N ILE A 116 15.28 -15.15 2.14
CA ILE A 116 15.08 -16.09 1.03
C ILE A 116 13.80 -16.89 1.23
N LYS A 117 13.60 -17.44 2.43
CA LYS A 117 12.40 -18.22 2.77
C LYS A 117 11.13 -17.36 2.72
N LEU A 118 11.18 -16.13 3.24
CA LEU A 118 10.01 -15.24 3.25
C LEU A 118 9.59 -14.79 1.85
N CYS A 119 10.52 -14.24 1.08
CA CYS A 119 10.21 -13.51 -0.15
C CYS A 119 11.09 -13.83 -1.36
N GLY A 120 12.07 -14.74 -1.27
CA GLY A 120 13.08 -14.96 -2.30
C GLY A 120 12.52 -15.15 -3.71
N SER A 121 11.49 -15.99 -3.86
CA SER A 121 10.81 -16.24 -5.14
C SER A 121 9.85 -15.13 -5.58
N LYS A 122 9.49 -14.22 -4.66
CA LYS A 122 8.50 -13.15 -4.88
C LYS A 122 9.12 -11.80 -5.23
N ILE A 123 10.44 -11.62 -5.05
CA ILE A 123 11.15 -10.40 -5.44
C ILE A 123 11.62 -10.51 -6.88
N ASN A 124 11.08 -9.66 -7.74
CA ASN A 124 11.34 -9.68 -9.18
C ASN A 124 11.11 -8.29 -9.80
N TYR A 125 11.65 -8.09 -11.00
CA TYR A 125 11.35 -6.89 -11.78
C TYR A 125 9.86 -6.84 -12.09
N MET A 126 9.21 -5.76 -11.69
CA MET A 126 7.78 -5.56 -11.90
C MET A 126 7.53 -5.06 -13.32
N ALA A 127 6.69 -5.76 -14.06
CA ALA A 127 6.24 -5.29 -15.37
C ALA A 127 5.67 -3.87 -15.27
N LYS A 128 5.99 -3.01 -16.24
CA LYS A 128 5.65 -1.58 -16.20
C LYS A 128 4.16 -1.32 -15.91
N ASP A 129 3.26 -1.98 -16.64
CA ASP A 129 1.81 -1.86 -16.44
C ASP A 129 1.39 -2.20 -15.01
N LYS A 130 1.91 -3.31 -14.47
CA LYS A 130 1.65 -3.73 -13.10
C LYS A 130 2.15 -2.72 -12.08
N TYR A 131 3.36 -2.19 -12.29
CA TYR A 131 3.93 -1.15 -11.43
C TYR A 131 3.07 0.10 -11.43
N GLU A 132 2.67 0.60 -12.61
CA GLU A 132 1.88 1.83 -12.74
C GLU A 132 0.50 1.70 -12.07
N LYS A 133 -0.17 0.55 -12.24
CA LYS A 133 -1.40 0.22 -11.53
C LYS A 133 -1.21 0.20 -10.02
N THR A 134 -0.14 -0.46 -9.53
CA THR A 134 0.18 -0.54 -8.11
C THR A 134 0.48 0.84 -7.52
N GLU A 135 1.26 1.66 -8.23
CA GLU A 135 1.61 3.00 -7.81
C GLU A 135 0.38 3.91 -7.66
N LYS A 136 -0.50 3.95 -8.66
CA LYS A 136 -1.72 4.76 -8.60
C LYS A 136 -2.65 4.30 -7.47
N LEU A 137 -2.77 2.98 -7.27
CA LEU A 137 -3.57 2.43 -6.18
C LEU A 137 -3.00 2.85 -4.81
N TYR A 138 -1.68 2.79 -4.63
CA TYR A 138 -1.03 3.22 -3.39
C TYR A 138 -1.09 4.74 -3.18
N ASP A 139 -1.02 5.54 -4.24
CA ASP A 139 -1.23 6.99 -4.17
C ASP A 139 -2.64 7.29 -3.61
N ALA A 140 -3.67 6.60 -4.10
CA ALA A 140 -5.04 6.70 -3.57
C ALA A 140 -5.14 6.21 -2.11
N TYR A 141 -4.47 5.11 -1.76
CA TYR A 141 -4.44 4.60 -0.39
C TYR A 141 -3.74 5.56 0.58
N GLU A 142 -2.64 6.20 0.17
CA GLU A 142 -1.97 7.21 0.99
C GLU A 142 -2.88 8.40 1.26
N LEU A 143 -3.57 8.91 0.24
CA LEU A 143 -4.55 10.00 0.39
C LEU A 143 -5.69 9.61 1.34
N TYR A 144 -6.25 8.41 1.21
CA TYR A 144 -7.27 7.92 2.13
C TYR A 144 -6.75 7.77 3.56
N LYS A 145 -5.54 7.23 3.74
CA LYS A 145 -4.92 7.10 5.07
C LYS A 145 -4.80 8.44 5.78
N LEU A 146 -4.45 9.49 5.04
CA LEU A 146 -4.32 10.84 5.55
C LEU A 146 -5.68 11.42 5.95
N PHE A 147 -6.69 11.24 5.08
CA PHE A 147 -8.07 11.58 5.38
C PHE A 147 -8.61 10.84 6.63
N ALA A 148 -8.34 9.55 6.76
CA ALA A 148 -8.81 8.73 7.88
C ALA A 148 -8.05 9.00 9.19
N SER A 149 -6.93 9.72 9.14
CA SER A 149 -6.16 10.08 10.33
C SER A 149 -6.84 11.26 11.06
N LYS A 150 -7.23 11.05 12.33
CA LYS A 150 -7.85 12.10 13.17
C LYS A 150 -6.89 13.23 13.59
N GLU A 151 -5.65 13.22 13.09
CA GLU A 151 -4.57 14.15 13.50
C GLU A 151 -4.54 15.46 12.70
N TYR A 152 -5.26 15.60 11.59
CA TYR A 152 -5.20 16.82 10.75
C TYR A 152 -6.58 17.40 10.41
N GLY A 153 -6.76 18.69 10.71
CA GLY A 153 -8.01 19.45 10.61
C GLY A 153 -8.41 19.96 9.22
N ILE A 154 -8.09 19.25 8.13
CA ILE A 154 -8.73 19.48 6.81
C ILE A 154 -9.07 18.11 6.20
N LEU A 155 -10.17 17.54 6.68
CA LEU A 155 -10.56 16.15 6.40
C LEU A 155 -11.09 16.00 4.96
N CYS A 156 -12.01 16.87 4.54
CA CYS A 156 -12.74 16.69 3.28
C CYS A 156 -11.93 17.00 2.02
N SER A 157 -10.93 17.88 2.08
CA SER A 157 -10.04 18.13 0.92
C SER A 157 -9.19 16.90 0.57
N HIS A 158 -8.71 16.16 1.57
CA HIS A 158 -7.96 14.92 1.35
C HIS A 158 -8.86 13.81 0.83
N ALA A 159 -10.09 13.73 1.33
CA ALA A 159 -11.09 12.83 0.79
C ALA A 159 -11.41 13.14 -0.68
N ASN A 160 -11.49 14.41 -1.07
CA ASN A 160 -11.68 14.81 -2.46
C ASN A 160 -10.50 14.42 -3.34
N LEU A 161 -9.25 14.66 -2.90
CA LEU A 161 -8.07 14.20 -3.62
C LEU A 161 -8.06 12.68 -3.79
N CYS A 162 -8.48 11.93 -2.77
CA CYS A 162 -8.64 10.49 -2.85
C CYS A 162 -9.71 10.07 -3.88
N ALA A 163 -10.88 10.73 -3.89
CA ALA A 163 -11.93 10.47 -4.86
C ALA A 163 -11.46 10.76 -6.29
N LYS A 164 -10.76 11.88 -6.51
CA LYS A 164 -10.11 12.20 -7.79
C LYS A 164 -9.12 11.14 -8.23
N ALA A 165 -8.24 10.70 -7.33
CA ALA A 165 -7.26 9.66 -7.62
C ALA A 165 -7.95 8.34 -8.03
N TYR A 166 -9.01 7.94 -7.32
CA TYR A 166 -9.83 6.78 -7.67
C TYR A 166 -10.48 6.94 -9.05
N ASN A 167 -11.18 8.05 -9.27
CA ASN A 167 -11.89 8.33 -10.53
C ASN A 167 -10.95 8.33 -11.72
N ARG A 168 -9.73 8.86 -11.55
CA ARG A 168 -8.71 8.83 -12.59
C ARG A 168 -8.28 7.41 -12.95
N ILE A 169 -8.11 6.52 -11.97
CA ILE A 169 -7.82 5.11 -12.22
C ILE A 169 -8.95 4.48 -13.05
N ILE A 170 -10.20 4.73 -12.67
CA ILE A 170 -11.37 4.19 -13.39
C ILE A 170 -11.43 4.68 -14.85
N THR A 171 -11.13 5.96 -15.09
CA THR A 171 -11.13 6.54 -16.44
C THR A 171 -9.98 6.00 -17.30
N GLU A 172 -8.77 5.93 -16.73
CA GLU A 172 -7.56 5.49 -17.44
C GLU A 172 -7.60 3.99 -17.79
N TYR A 173 -8.21 3.19 -16.91
CA TYR A 173 -8.38 1.76 -17.11
C TYR A 173 -9.87 1.41 -17.25
N SER A 174 -10.51 1.89 -18.32
CA SER A 174 -11.93 1.62 -18.62
C SER A 174 -12.17 0.20 -19.18
N GLU A 175 -11.19 -0.37 -19.89
CA GLU A 175 -11.20 -1.74 -20.41
C GLU A 175 -10.30 -2.68 -19.59
N LEU A 176 -10.54 -2.75 -18.28
CA LEU A 176 -9.75 -3.64 -17.41
C LEU A 176 -10.00 -5.12 -17.73
N ASP A 177 -8.92 -5.85 -17.99
CA ASP A 177 -8.85 -7.31 -18.07
C ASP A 177 -8.19 -7.96 -16.83
N ASP A 178 -7.76 -7.14 -15.86
CA ASP A 178 -7.12 -7.58 -14.63
C ASP A 178 -8.12 -7.77 -13.48
N THR A 179 -8.58 -9.01 -13.30
CA THR A 179 -9.54 -9.37 -12.25
C THR A 179 -9.02 -9.06 -10.84
N LYS A 180 -7.70 -9.18 -10.59
CA LYS A 180 -7.11 -8.94 -9.26
C LYS A 180 -7.07 -7.46 -8.94
N PHE A 181 -6.75 -6.63 -9.94
CA PHE A 181 -6.80 -5.17 -9.81
C PHE A 181 -8.23 -4.66 -9.64
N CYS A 182 -9.18 -5.17 -10.44
CA CYS A 182 -10.61 -4.88 -10.29
C CYS A 182 -11.09 -5.17 -8.86
N LYS A 183 -10.70 -6.30 -8.28
CA LYS A 183 -11.05 -6.65 -6.90
C LYS A 183 -10.51 -5.61 -5.91
N ALA A 184 -9.24 -5.24 -6.01
CA ALA A 184 -8.63 -4.28 -5.10
C ALA A 184 -9.28 -2.88 -5.18
N LEU A 185 -9.69 -2.45 -6.37
CA LEU A 185 -10.43 -1.20 -6.57
C LEU A 185 -11.83 -1.24 -5.97
N LYS A 186 -12.55 -2.36 -6.14
CA LYS A 186 -13.87 -2.58 -5.55
C LYS A 186 -13.80 -2.57 -4.03
N ASP A 187 -12.87 -3.33 -3.46
CA ASP A 187 -12.65 -3.42 -2.02
C ASP A 187 -12.30 -2.04 -1.45
N PHE A 188 -11.46 -1.27 -2.15
CA PHE A 188 -11.11 0.08 -1.72
C PHE A 188 -12.27 1.07 -1.80
N LYS A 189 -13.08 1.05 -2.86
CA LYS A 189 -14.29 1.88 -2.96
C LYS A 189 -15.19 1.65 -1.75
N HIS A 190 -15.40 0.39 -1.37
CA HIS A 190 -16.18 0.05 -0.18
C HIS A 190 -15.56 0.63 1.10
N VAL A 191 -14.24 0.52 1.28
CA VAL A 191 -13.53 1.10 2.44
C VAL A 191 -13.69 2.64 2.49
N PHE A 192 -13.59 3.30 1.34
CA PHE A 192 -13.76 4.75 1.23
C PHE A 192 -15.18 5.18 1.59
N GLU A 193 -16.19 4.55 0.97
CA GLU A 193 -17.60 4.90 1.16
C GLU A 193 -18.14 4.55 2.56
N SER A 194 -17.55 3.54 3.20
CA SER A 194 -17.91 3.14 4.57
C SER A 194 -17.31 4.06 5.65
N ASN A 195 -16.44 5.01 5.29
CA ASN A 195 -15.91 5.96 6.25
C ASN A 195 -17.05 6.81 6.83
N GLU A 196 -17.05 7.03 8.15
CA GLU A 196 -18.10 7.76 8.86
C GLU A 196 -18.41 9.11 8.21
N LEU A 197 -17.39 9.95 7.98
CA LEU A 197 -17.54 11.30 7.42
C LEU A 197 -18.06 11.30 5.97
N ILE A 198 -17.80 10.23 5.23
CA ILE A 198 -18.31 10.03 3.87
C ILE A 198 -19.76 9.56 3.92
N SER A 199 -20.03 8.53 4.71
CA SER A 199 -21.35 7.90 4.83
C SER A 199 -22.40 8.82 5.45
N THR A 200 -22.02 9.69 6.40
CA THR A 200 -22.91 10.71 6.99
C THR A 200 -23.09 11.92 6.07
N GLY A 201 -22.28 12.03 5.02
CA GLY A 201 -22.32 13.14 4.06
C GLY A 201 -21.69 14.44 4.59
N GLU A 202 -20.89 14.40 5.66
CA GLU A 202 -20.20 15.59 6.18
C GLU A 202 -19.28 16.23 5.15
N CYS A 203 -18.66 15.43 4.28
CA CYS A 203 -17.81 15.93 3.20
C CYS A 203 -18.52 16.07 1.84
N ARG A 204 -19.84 15.93 1.78
CA ARG A 204 -20.60 15.79 0.51
C ARG A 204 -20.47 16.98 -0.44
N THR A 205 -20.23 18.19 0.06
CA THR A 205 -20.11 19.39 -0.77
C THR A 205 -18.72 19.59 -1.37
N GLU A 206 -17.71 18.87 -0.89
CA GLU A 206 -16.30 19.07 -1.28
C GLU A 206 -15.72 17.90 -2.08
N ILE A 207 -16.39 16.74 -2.12
CA ILE A 207 -15.89 15.52 -2.74
C ILE A 207 -16.61 15.25 -4.06
N GLU A 208 -15.85 14.98 -5.11
CA GLU A 208 -16.38 14.38 -6.34
C GLU A 208 -17.03 13.03 -6.09
N ASN A 209 -18.17 12.77 -6.75
CA ASN A 209 -18.78 11.45 -6.66
C ASN A 209 -17.82 10.41 -7.25
N LEU A 210 -17.62 9.31 -6.52
CA LEU A 210 -16.82 8.20 -7.03
C LEU A 210 -17.52 7.62 -8.26
N LEU A 211 -16.78 7.49 -9.35
CA LEU A 211 -17.24 6.81 -10.54
C LEU A 211 -17.68 5.38 -10.20
N SER A 212 -18.64 4.91 -10.98
CA SER A 212 -19.09 3.52 -10.87
C SER A 212 -17.95 2.60 -11.31
N HIS A 213 -17.93 1.40 -10.71
CA HIS A 213 -16.98 0.38 -11.10
C HIS A 213 -17.16 0.06 -12.60
N PRO A 214 -16.09 -0.12 -13.39
CA PRO A 214 -16.23 -0.50 -14.79
C PRO A 214 -17.05 -1.78 -14.95
N ASP A 215 -18.05 -1.76 -15.84
CA ASP A 215 -18.89 -2.93 -16.17
C ASP A 215 -18.06 -4.16 -16.57
N THR A 216 -16.90 -3.92 -17.19
CA THR A 216 -15.90 -4.93 -17.57
C THR A 216 -15.39 -5.69 -16.34
N CYS A 217 -15.05 -4.97 -15.28
CA CYS A 217 -14.62 -5.57 -14.03
C CYS A 217 -15.73 -6.37 -13.33
N ASP A 218 -16.97 -5.88 -13.31
CA ASP A 218 -18.08 -6.64 -12.70
C ASP A 218 -18.32 -7.96 -13.44
N LYS A 219 -18.24 -7.95 -14.77
CA LYS A 219 -18.30 -9.18 -15.59
C LYS A 219 -17.13 -10.12 -15.29
N LEU A 220 -15.91 -9.60 -15.11
CA LEU A 220 -14.73 -10.41 -14.78
C LEU A 220 -14.84 -11.05 -13.39
N LEU A 221 -15.29 -10.29 -12.39
CA LEU A 221 -15.47 -10.79 -11.03
C LEU A 221 -16.55 -11.88 -11.00
N GLN A 222 -17.70 -11.68 -11.66
CA GLN A 222 -18.74 -12.69 -11.78
C GLN A 222 -18.23 -13.98 -12.46
N LYS A 223 -17.46 -13.85 -13.55
CA LYS A 223 -16.88 -15.00 -14.26
C LYS A 223 -15.87 -15.76 -13.39
N SER A 224 -15.07 -15.03 -12.60
CA SER A 224 -14.14 -15.63 -11.64
C SER A 224 -14.87 -16.42 -10.55
N GLU A 225 -15.93 -15.84 -9.98
CA GLU A 225 -16.75 -16.47 -8.93
C GLU A 225 -17.48 -17.72 -9.43
N GLN A 226 -18.01 -17.67 -10.67
CA GLN A 226 -18.61 -18.84 -11.32
C GLN A 226 -17.58 -19.95 -11.59
N GLY A 227 -16.36 -19.58 -11.98
CA GLY A 227 -15.25 -20.52 -12.16
C GLY A 227 -14.86 -21.22 -10.85
N ILE A 228 -14.79 -20.47 -9.74
CA ILE A 228 -14.50 -21.02 -8.40
C ILE A 228 -15.63 -21.96 -7.95
N THR A 229 -16.89 -21.57 -8.16
CA THR A 229 -18.06 -22.38 -7.77
C THR A 229 -18.09 -23.71 -8.53
N SER A 230 -17.78 -23.69 -9.83
CA SER A 230 -17.70 -24.89 -10.67
C SER A 230 -16.56 -25.83 -10.22
N MET A 231 -15.39 -25.27 -9.89
CA MET A 231 -14.27 -26.05 -9.36
C MET A 231 -14.57 -26.64 -7.97
N GLN A 232 -15.22 -25.88 -7.08
CA GLN A 232 -15.64 -26.37 -5.77
C GLN A 232 -16.67 -27.48 -5.86
N GLN A 233 -17.61 -27.40 -6.80
CA GLN A 233 -18.56 -28.48 -7.08
C GLN A 233 -17.87 -29.74 -7.60
N GLN A 234 -16.84 -29.61 -8.45
CA GLN A 234 -16.04 -30.75 -8.91
C GLN A 234 -15.22 -31.38 -7.78
N THR A 235 -14.61 -30.58 -6.90
CA THR A 235 -13.85 -31.08 -5.74
C THR A 235 -14.78 -31.78 -4.74
N GLN A 236 -15.93 -31.19 -4.41
CA GLN A 236 -16.93 -31.84 -3.54
C GLN A 236 -17.49 -33.13 -4.14
N GLN A 237 -17.61 -33.20 -5.47
CA GLN A 237 -18.04 -34.43 -6.16
C GLN A 237 -16.97 -35.52 -6.15
N LEU A 238 -15.67 -35.16 -6.16
CA LEU A 238 -14.57 -36.10 -5.95
C LEU A 238 -14.50 -36.60 -4.50
N ASP A 239 -14.69 -35.71 -3.52
CA ASP A 239 -14.65 -36.09 -2.09
C ASP A 239 -15.83 -37.00 -1.71
N ALA A 240 -17.03 -36.75 -2.25
CA ALA A 240 -18.19 -37.63 -2.11
C ALA A 240 -17.97 -39.03 -2.73
N GLN A 241 -17.09 -39.15 -3.72
CA GLN A 241 -16.73 -40.42 -4.34
C GLN A 241 -15.67 -41.20 -3.54
N VAL A 242 -14.87 -40.50 -2.72
CA VAL A 242 -13.90 -41.09 -1.78
C VAL A 242 -14.60 -41.57 -0.50
N GLU A 243 -15.58 -40.82 0.01
CA GLU A 243 -16.37 -41.20 1.20
C GLU A 243 -17.26 -42.44 0.97
N SER A 244 -17.67 -42.69 -0.28
CA SER A 244 -18.46 -43.89 -0.63
C SER A 244 -17.66 -45.20 -0.62
N ARG A 245 -16.32 -45.17 -0.45
CA ARG A 245 -15.46 -46.37 -0.44
C ARG A 245 -14.95 -46.79 0.95
N GLY A 246 -15.32 -46.10 2.02
CA GLY A 246 -14.87 -46.41 3.38
C GLY A 246 -16.02 -46.53 4.36
N GLN A 247 -16.79 -47.62 4.31
CA GLN A 247 -17.77 -47.91 5.36
C GLN A 247 -17.70 -49.38 5.78
N SER A 248 -17.04 -49.61 6.91
CA SER A 248 -17.23 -50.78 7.76
C SER A 248 -16.96 -50.44 9.23
N ASP A 249 -18.08 -50.48 9.96
CA ASP A 249 -18.36 -50.69 11.38
C ASP A 249 -18.18 -49.63 12.49
N PRO A 250 -19.16 -49.57 13.43
CA PRO A 250 -19.28 -48.53 14.45
C PRO A 250 -18.82 -49.01 15.84
N GLN A 251 -18.42 -48.07 16.70
CA GLN A 251 -18.54 -48.31 18.14
C GLN A 251 -18.96 -47.06 18.91
N ARG A 252 -20.04 -47.25 19.67
CA ARG A 252 -20.57 -46.41 20.75
C ARG A 252 -19.48 -46.09 21.79
N ASP A 253 -19.53 -44.88 22.33
CA ASP A 253 -19.80 -44.73 23.76
C ASP A 253 -20.48 -43.38 24.07
N GLN A 254 -21.56 -43.46 24.84
CA GLN A 254 -22.13 -42.35 25.60
C GLN A 254 -21.34 -42.24 26.91
N THR A 255 -21.27 -41.04 27.53
CA THR A 255 -21.55 -40.84 28.97
C THR A 255 -21.31 -39.38 29.40
N LEU A 256 -22.41 -38.80 29.94
CA LEU A 256 -22.57 -37.81 31.03
C LEU A 256 -22.03 -36.38 30.92
N ASP A 257 -23.01 -35.52 30.64
CA ASP A 257 -23.36 -34.25 31.30
C ASP A 257 -22.94 -34.09 32.78
N VAL A 258 -22.26 -32.99 33.09
CA VAL A 258 -22.50 -32.17 34.30
C VAL A 258 -22.25 -30.70 33.94
N SER A 259 -23.34 -29.94 33.93
CA SER A 259 -23.39 -28.48 33.99
C SER A 259 -23.10 -27.98 35.42
N GLU A 260 -22.31 -26.91 35.57
CA GLU A 260 -22.41 -26.02 36.73
C GLU A 260 -21.95 -24.59 36.37
N GLU A 261 -22.94 -23.71 36.19
CA GLU A 261 -22.80 -22.26 36.30
C GLU A 261 -22.55 -21.89 37.77
N ASN A 262 -21.74 -20.87 38.02
CA ASN A 262 -22.01 -19.93 39.11
C ASN A 262 -21.36 -18.57 38.84
N SER A 263 -22.24 -17.64 38.49
CA SER A 263 -22.10 -16.20 38.54
C SER A 263 -21.94 -15.72 39.99
N THR A 264 -21.02 -14.82 40.28
CA THR A 264 -21.29 -13.55 40.99
C THR A 264 -20.04 -12.69 41.18
N SER A 265 -20.09 -11.47 40.65
CA SER A 265 -19.30 -10.32 41.08
C SER A 265 -19.94 -9.68 42.32
N PRO A 266 -19.17 -8.91 43.11
CA PRO A 266 -19.73 -7.70 43.72
C PRO A 266 -18.86 -6.45 43.51
N GLU A 267 -19.54 -5.39 43.08
CA GLU A 267 -19.53 -4.01 43.62
C GLU A 267 -18.18 -3.40 44.11
N SER A 268 -17.68 -2.36 43.45
CA SER A 268 -18.04 -0.94 43.66
C SER A 268 -17.61 -0.40 45.03
N ILE A 269 -16.44 0.26 45.04
CA ILE A 269 -16.04 1.19 46.10
C ILE A 269 -15.72 2.52 45.43
N GLY A 270 -16.63 3.48 45.58
CA GLY A 270 -16.35 4.89 45.32
C GLY A 270 -15.66 5.50 46.54
N ALA A 271 -14.66 6.36 46.31
CA ALA A 271 -14.40 7.56 47.10
C ALA A 271 -13.22 8.39 46.54
N THR A 272 -13.54 9.65 46.23
CA THR A 272 -12.73 10.87 46.47
C THR A 272 -11.38 11.05 45.77
N LEU A 273 -11.38 11.92 44.75
CA LEU A 273 -10.22 12.57 44.14
C LEU A 273 -9.59 13.61 45.10
N PRO A 274 -8.26 13.59 45.33
CA PRO A 274 -7.54 14.79 45.71
C PRO A 274 -7.15 15.59 44.45
N ILE A 275 -7.72 16.79 44.33
CA ILE A 275 -7.33 17.79 43.32
C ILE A 275 -5.91 18.25 43.65
N THR A 276 -4.92 17.70 42.94
CA THR A 276 -3.54 18.18 42.96
C THR A 276 -3.26 19.00 41.69
N LEU A 277 -3.28 20.32 41.84
CA LEU A 277 -2.44 21.33 41.17
C LEU A 277 -1.90 21.00 39.76
N PHE A 278 -2.71 21.23 38.72
CA PHE A 278 -2.26 21.27 37.32
C PHE A 278 -1.85 22.69 36.87
N SER A 279 -0.85 23.31 37.50
CA SER A 279 -0.29 24.59 37.01
C SER A 279 1.13 24.49 36.46
N SER A 280 1.72 23.29 36.40
CA SER A 280 3.08 23.06 35.84
C SER A 280 3.09 22.20 34.56
N GLY A 281 1.91 21.87 34.00
CA GLY A 281 1.81 21.04 32.80
C GLY A 281 1.97 21.80 31.48
N ILE A 282 1.58 23.07 31.43
CA ILE A 282 1.51 23.81 30.14
C ILE A 282 2.91 24.21 29.66
N GLY A 283 3.81 24.60 30.57
CA GLY A 283 5.19 24.94 30.22
C GLY A 283 5.99 23.73 29.75
N THR A 284 5.81 22.57 30.39
CA THR A 284 6.41 21.31 29.96
C THR A 284 5.82 20.80 28.64
N LEU A 285 4.50 20.95 28.42
CA LEU A 285 3.85 20.63 27.13
C LEU A 285 4.39 21.48 25.98
N LEU A 286 4.59 22.79 26.18
CA LEU A 286 5.11 23.71 25.16
C LEU A 286 6.60 23.47 24.84
N ILE A 287 7.39 23.04 25.82
CA ILE A 287 8.78 22.62 25.61
C ILE A 287 8.81 21.29 24.84
N LEU A 288 7.97 20.32 25.19
CA LEU A 288 7.80 19.06 24.45
C LEU A 288 7.34 19.30 23.00
N LEU A 289 6.44 20.26 22.78
CA LEU A 289 6.06 20.71 21.44
C LEU A 289 7.27 21.37 20.74
N SER A 290 8.04 22.23 21.39
CA SER A 290 9.21 22.84 20.73
C SER A 290 10.24 21.79 20.25
N PHE A 291 10.34 20.66 20.96
CA PHE A 291 11.12 19.51 20.50
C PHE A 291 10.43 18.70 19.38
N TYR A 292 9.12 18.79 19.10
CA TYR A 292 8.48 18.10 17.96
C TYR A 292 9.21 18.39 16.63
N LYS A 293 9.80 19.58 16.50
CA LYS A 293 10.57 20.01 15.32
C LYS A 293 11.95 19.37 15.21
N PHE A 294 12.47 18.81 16.31
CA PHE A 294 13.79 18.17 16.45
C PHE A 294 13.73 16.66 16.79
N THR A 295 12.55 16.14 17.14
CA THR A 295 12.24 14.71 17.31
C THR A 295 12.09 14.04 15.93
N PRO A 296 12.37 12.72 15.76
CA PRO A 296 12.16 12.00 14.50
C PRO A 296 10.77 12.17 13.86
N PHE A 297 9.77 12.54 14.67
CA PHE A 297 8.41 12.88 14.24
C PHE A 297 8.34 14.13 13.34
N GLY A 298 9.17 15.16 13.56
CA GLY A 298 9.21 16.36 12.71
C GLY A 298 9.78 16.08 11.31
N HIS A 299 10.74 15.17 11.22
CA HIS A 299 11.25 14.67 9.93
C HIS A 299 10.20 13.82 9.20
N TRP A 300 9.47 12.97 9.94
CA TRP A 300 8.35 12.18 9.42
C TRP A 300 7.23 13.08 8.85
N LEU A 301 6.83 14.11 9.58
CA LEU A 301 5.86 15.13 9.15
C LEU A 301 6.27 15.85 7.86
N ARG A 302 7.57 16.16 7.71
CA ARG A 302 8.10 16.81 6.51
C ARG A 302 8.09 15.87 5.30
N LEU A 303 8.44 14.60 5.48
CA LEU A 303 8.38 13.59 4.42
C LEU A 303 6.93 13.35 3.96
N GLN A 304 5.99 13.35 4.89
CA GLN A 304 4.56 13.21 4.60
C GLN A 304 4.02 14.39 3.78
N LYS A 305 4.42 15.63 4.12
CA LYS A 305 4.08 16.82 3.31
C LYS A 305 4.71 16.77 1.91
N GLN A 306 5.96 16.32 1.78
CA GLN A 306 6.61 16.20 0.47
C GLN A 306 5.98 15.13 -0.42
N GLY A 307 5.58 13.98 0.15
CA GLY A 307 4.85 12.93 -0.58
C GLY A 307 3.47 13.42 -1.04
N LEU A 308 2.75 14.12 -0.16
CA LEU A 308 1.48 14.76 -0.47
C LEU A 308 1.57 15.79 -1.59
N THR A 309 2.57 16.69 -1.53
CA THR A 309 2.79 17.68 -2.59
C THR A 309 3.07 16.98 -3.92
N GLY A 310 3.89 15.93 -3.94
CA GLY A 310 4.15 15.15 -5.15
C GLY A 310 2.92 14.45 -5.72
N ILE A 311 2.06 13.86 -4.87
CA ILE A 311 0.82 13.22 -5.33
C ILE A 311 -0.18 14.27 -5.85
N SER A 312 -0.35 15.40 -5.15
CA SER A 312 -1.23 16.48 -5.57
C SER A 312 -0.77 17.09 -6.90
N GLU A 313 0.52 17.40 -7.05
CA GLU A 313 1.08 17.93 -8.31
C GLU A 313 0.88 16.96 -9.48
N LYS A 314 1.00 15.64 -9.23
CA LYS A 314 0.72 14.58 -10.22
C LYS A 314 -0.76 14.50 -10.59
N LEU A 315 -1.67 14.83 -9.67
CA LEU A 315 -3.12 14.90 -9.94
C LEU A 315 -3.45 16.18 -10.71
N ASP A 316 -2.99 17.34 -10.24
CA ASP A 316 -3.23 18.64 -10.85
C ASP A 316 -2.68 18.69 -12.28
N GLY A 317 -1.43 18.25 -12.49
CA GLY A 317 -0.79 18.21 -13.80
C GLY A 317 -1.56 17.41 -14.85
N VAL A 318 -2.30 16.37 -14.43
CA VAL A 318 -3.09 15.54 -15.36
C VAL A 318 -4.52 16.04 -15.52
N ASP A 319 -5.10 16.70 -14.51
CA ASP A 319 -6.34 17.44 -14.70
C ASP A 319 -6.17 18.51 -15.80
N TYR A 320 -5.00 19.18 -15.86
CA TYR A 320 -4.66 20.11 -16.95
C TYR A 320 -4.58 19.43 -18.33
N GLU A 321 -3.96 18.24 -18.43
CA GLU A 321 -3.84 17.50 -19.70
C GLU A 321 -5.21 16.98 -20.19
N MET A 322 -6.05 16.44 -19.30
CA MET A 322 -7.40 15.98 -19.64
C MET A 322 -8.31 17.14 -20.08
N GLN A 323 -8.19 18.32 -19.46
CA GLN A 323 -8.92 19.52 -19.90
C GLN A 323 -8.53 19.97 -21.31
N GLN A 324 -7.25 19.83 -21.70
CA GLN A 324 -6.81 20.14 -23.08
C GLN A 324 -7.39 19.18 -24.11
N HIS A 325 -7.64 17.92 -23.76
CA HIS A 325 -8.28 16.95 -24.65
C HIS A 325 -9.80 17.14 -24.77
N THR A 326 -10.42 17.95 -23.91
CA THR A 326 -11.87 18.21 -23.91
C THR A 326 -12.24 19.59 -24.45
N SER A 327 -11.28 20.50 -24.65
CA SER A 327 -11.52 21.74 -25.39
C SER A 327 -11.47 21.44 -26.88
N GLY A 328 -12.65 21.25 -27.46
CA GLY A 328 -12.83 21.07 -28.90
C GLY A 328 -12.12 22.14 -29.71
N TYR A 329 -11.61 21.70 -30.85
CA TYR A 329 -11.13 22.50 -31.97
C TYR A 329 -12.08 23.68 -32.25
N GLU A 330 -11.75 24.87 -31.73
CA GLU A 330 -12.09 26.11 -32.41
C GLU A 330 -10.86 26.54 -33.20
N GLU A 331 -10.90 26.22 -34.48
CA GLU A 331 -10.08 26.81 -35.53
C GLU A 331 -10.29 28.34 -35.47
N LYS A 332 -9.30 29.05 -34.93
CA LYS A 332 -9.17 30.49 -35.08
C LYS A 332 -7.86 30.78 -35.80
N ASP A 333 -8.00 31.00 -37.09
CA ASP A 333 -7.05 31.74 -37.90
C ASP A 333 -6.69 33.06 -37.20
N SER A 334 -5.41 33.21 -36.85
CA SER A 334 -4.80 34.52 -36.68
C SER A 334 -3.34 34.48 -37.10
N GLU A 335 -3.15 34.69 -38.39
CA GLU A 335 -2.28 35.71 -38.97
C GLU A 335 -0.88 35.89 -38.34
N TYR A 336 0.10 35.36 -39.07
CA TYR A 336 1.49 35.79 -39.21
C TYR A 336 1.88 37.08 -38.46
N ASN A 337 2.69 36.97 -37.41
CA ASN A 337 3.64 38.03 -37.03
C ASN A 337 4.98 37.44 -36.58
N ARG A 338 5.94 37.55 -37.50
CA ARG A 338 7.36 37.26 -37.32
C ARG A 338 7.97 38.36 -36.45
N TYR A 339 8.26 38.08 -35.18
CA TYR A 339 9.14 38.93 -34.37
C TYR A 339 10.54 38.34 -34.29
N ASN A 340 11.48 39.15 -34.76
CA ASN A 340 12.91 38.89 -34.86
C ASN A 340 13.56 39.37 -33.56
N ILE A 341 14.21 38.50 -32.79
CA ILE A 341 14.98 38.90 -31.60
C ILE A 341 16.43 38.46 -31.79
N SER A 342 17.31 39.44 -31.98
CA SER A 342 18.77 39.29 -31.98
C SER A 342 19.29 39.35 -30.56
N TYR A 343 20.08 38.36 -30.14
CA TYR A 343 20.84 38.42 -28.89
C TYR A 343 22.17 39.15 -29.12
N SER A 344 22.38 40.25 -28.41
CA SER A 344 23.70 40.87 -28.21
C SER A 344 24.20 40.47 -26.83
N SER A 345 25.27 39.68 -26.76
CA SER A 345 26.00 39.36 -25.53
C SER A 345 27.04 40.43 -25.23
N LEU A 346 27.11 40.86 -23.97
CA LEU A 346 28.21 41.65 -23.39
C LEU A 346 29.09 40.74 -22.53
#